data_AF-G3PA53-F1
#
_entry.id   AF-G3PA53-F1
#
_cell.length_a   1.000
_cell.length_b   1.000
_cell.length_c   1.000
_cell.angle_alpha   90.00
_cell.angle_beta   90.00
_cell.angle_gamma   90.00
#
_symmetry.space_group_name_H-M   'P 1'
#
loop_
_entity.id
_entity.type
_entity.pdbx_description
1 polymer ?
#
loop_
_entity_poly.entity_id
_entity_poly.type
_entity_poly.pdbx_seq_one_letter_code
_entity_poly.pdbx_strand_id
1 'polypeptide(L)'
;MLIKKEYLSQPQTENCTQNIFVKFLEYQTLSVDTKSLLLISRLRATLEWTDPDLAWNTSVYQFNEVILPVSKIWSPELHVTNGITTEMSHSSPDLLANSKGTVIHSVIINAQVICEVNLFNYPFASDKCPVAIQGWSRMGCGTNLVFGELKTVIASSGEWETGNATLERKRSDRNFILVPLSIKSTQPFITLVLPSILIVLADAVSFALPLGGGERNGFKVTLVLSFTMSLIILNDELPGDGECSPIIRFHFCCCLVILVVSMLWSMVMTRLSAEGRFGLFRRSKGPVSGNAGGGNAKEDEEVKAEVGVDVLGGVKEDGQILKKVVNFLEAIDGKTRESDRNQRFASKLDHIFFWFYLNSGIATLPTSNSVMVALTFSVLHRMF
;
A
#
# COMPACT_ATOMS: atom_id res chain seq x y z
N MET A 1 62.96 -13.58 16.68
CA MET A 1 61.77 -14.01 17.44
C MET A 1 60.59 -13.09 17.08
N LEU A 2 60.12 -13.12 15.81
CA LEU A 2 59.15 -12.13 15.29
C LEU A 2 57.88 -12.76 14.67
N ILE A 3 57.74 -14.09 14.69
CA ILE A 3 56.58 -14.81 14.11
C ILE A 3 55.91 -15.74 15.16
N LYS A 4 56.28 -15.64 16.46
CA LYS A 4 55.70 -16.49 17.52
C LYS A 4 54.65 -15.81 18.39
N LYS A 5 54.37 -14.51 18.15
CA LYS A 5 53.17 -13.83 18.63
C LYS A 5 52.16 -13.89 17.48
N GLU A 6 51.02 -14.52 17.69
CA GLU A 6 49.90 -14.34 16.79
C GLU A 6 49.39 -12.91 17.03
N TYR A 7 49.63 -11.99 16.09
CA TYR A 7 49.26 -10.57 16.18
C TYR A 7 47.74 -10.37 15.97
N LEU A 8 46.92 -11.25 16.55
CA LEU A 8 45.46 -11.27 16.42
C LEU A 8 44.76 -10.50 17.55
N SER A 9 45.50 -10.06 18.56
CA SER A 9 44.96 -9.24 19.65
C SER A 9 45.01 -7.75 19.30
N GLN A 10 44.00 -7.00 19.76
CA GLN A 10 44.00 -5.54 19.66
C GLN A 10 45.28 -4.94 20.29
N PRO A 11 45.96 -3.99 19.62
CA PRO A 11 47.09 -3.28 20.20
C PRO A 11 46.65 -2.59 21.49
N GLN A 12 47.40 -2.82 22.57
CA GLN A 12 47.05 -2.33 23.90
C GLN A 12 47.71 -0.97 24.16
N THR A 13 46.93 -0.04 24.69
CA THR A 13 47.40 1.26 25.17
C THR A 13 47.20 1.37 26.69
N GLU A 14 47.92 2.26 27.36
CA GLU A 14 47.82 2.45 28.83
C GLU A 14 46.39 2.74 29.30
N ASN A 15 45.58 3.37 28.46
CA ASN A 15 44.19 3.72 28.76
C ASN A 15 43.17 2.67 28.29
N CYS A 16 43.61 1.53 27.75
CA CYS A 16 42.72 0.50 27.19
C CYS A 16 41.83 1.03 26.04
N THR A 17 42.19 2.16 25.43
CA THR A 17 41.43 2.79 24.33
C THR A 17 42.32 2.91 23.10
N GLN A 18 41.90 2.31 22.00
CA GLN A 18 42.57 2.44 20.72
C GLN A 18 41.74 3.32 19.79
N ASN A 19 42.32 4.42 19.33
CA ASN A 19 41.69 5.26 18.33
C ASN A 19 41.88 4.65 16.93
N ILE A 20 40.77 4.45 16.22
CA ILE A 20 40.75 4.02 14.83
C ILE A 20 40.21 5.17 14.00
N PHE A 21 40.99 5.62 13.03
CA PHE A 21 40.61 6.68 12.12
C PHE A 21 39.87 6.08 10.92
N VAL A 22 38.58 6.39 10.79
CA VAL A 22 37.78 6.08 9.60
C VAL A 22 38.02 7.22 8.61
N LYS A 23 39.10 7.15 7.83
CA LYS A 23 39.53 8.22 6.91
C LYS A 23 38.46 8.58 5.89
N PHE A 24 37.88 7.55 5.29
CA PHE A 24 36.83 7.67 4.30
C PHE A 24 35.74 6.66 4.61
N LEU A 25 34.51 7.13 4.65
CA LEU A 25 33.33 6.31 4.83
C LEU A 25 32.40 6.53 3.65
N GLU A 26 32.20 5.48 2.85
CA GLU A 26 31.24 5.48 1.78
C GLU A 26 29.96 4.79 2.25
N TYR A 27 28.82 5.47 2.15
CA TYR A 27 27.51 4.92 2.48
C TYR A 27 26.70 4.72 1.20
N GLN A 28 26.10 3.55 1.05
CA GLN A 28 25.22 3.19 -0.05
C GLN A 28 23.96 2.49 0.46
N THR A 29 22.78 2.98 0.08
CA THR A 29 21.52 2.26 0.27
C THR A 29 21.39 1.21 -0.82
N LEU A 30 21.23 -0.06 -0.43
CA LEU A 30 21.04 -1.17 -1.37
C LEU A 30 19.57 -1.41 -1.67
N SER A 31 18.71 -1.40 -0.66
CA SER A 31 17.26 -1.48 -0.80
C SER A 31 16.55 -1.02 0.47
N VAL A 32 15.28 -0.64 0.31
CA VAL A 32 14.38 -0.30 1.40
C VAL A 32 13.09 -1.08 1.19
N ASP A 33 12.71 -1.91 2.16
CA ASP A 33 11.44 -2.62 2.16
C ASP A 33 10.45 -1.85 3.04
N THR A 34 9.48 -1.24 2.38
CA THR A 34 8.43 -0.43 3.02
C THR A 34 7.54 -1.28 3.92
N LYS A 35 7.26 -2.54 3.55
CA LYS A 35 6.35 -3.43 4.28
C LYS A 35 6.96 -3.94 5.57
N SER A 36 8.22 -4.33 5.54
CA SER A 36 8.94 -4.83 6.71
C SER A 36 9.72 -3.75 7.47
N LEU A 37 9.67 -2.50 7.01
CA LEU A 37 10.38 -1.34 7.58
C LEU A 37 11.89 -1.58 7.66
N LEU A 38 12.44 -2.18 6.62
CA LEU A 38 13.80 -2.70 6.59
C LEU A 38 14.67 -1.89 5.64
N LEU A 39 15.77 -1.36 6.18
CA LEU A 39 16.82 -0.70 5.41
C LEU A 39 18.00 -1.65 5.24
N ILE A 40 18.33 -1.98 3.98
CA ILE A 40 19.53 -2.73 3.64
C ILE A 40 20.56 -1.76 3.07
N SER A 41 21.71 -1.70 3.71
CA SER A 41 22.78 -0.75 3.38
C SER A 41 24.13 -1.43 3.28
N ARG A 42 25.03 -0.81 2.51
CA ARG A 42 26.44 -1.16 2.41
C ARG A 42 27.27 0.05 2.79
N LEU A 43 28.20 -0.17 3.71
CA LEU A 43 29.18 0.81 4.10
C LEU A 43 30.56 0.30 3.69
N ARG A 44 31.37 1.15 3.06
CA ARG A 44 32.77 0.87 2.80
C ARG A 44 33.61 1.86 3.61
N ALA A 45 34.35 1.34 4.57
CA ALA A 45 35.14 2.14 5.49
C ALA A 45 36.63 1.90 5.24
N THR A 46 37.39 2.96 4.99
CA THR A 46 38.85 2.93 4.97
C THR A 46 39.35 3.30 6.36
N LEU A 47 39.96 2.33 7.02
CA LEU A 47 40.41 2.39 8.39
C LEU A 47 41.91 2.62 8.44
N GLU A 48 42.33 3.42 9.40
CA GLU A 48 43.72 3.65 9.75
C GLU A 48 43.91 3.51 11.26
N TRP A 49 44.86 2.68 11.66
CA TRP A 49 45.24 2.51 13.05
C TRP A 49 46.75 2.32 13.17
N THR A 50 47.28 2.51 14.37
CA THR A 50 48.69 2.29 14.66
C THR A 50 48.85 1.09 15.58
N ASP A 51 49.66 0.14 15.15
CA ASP A 51 50.11 -1.00 15.95
C ASP A 51 51.63 -0.89 16.19
N PRO A 52 52.05 -0.56 17.42
CA PRO A 52 53.47 -0.46 17.77
C PRO A 52 54.24 -1.77 17.55
N ASP A 53 53.59 -2.93 17.68
CA ASP A 53 54.24 -4.24 17.51
C ASP A 53 54.56 -4.52 16.03
N LEU A 54 53.95 -3.79 15.09
CA LEU A 54 54.22 -3.84 13.65
C LEU A 54 55.26 -2.81 13.18
N ALA A 55 55.83 -1.99 14.06
CA ALA A 55 56.82 -1.00 13.67
C ALA A 55 58.21 -1.64 13.42
N TRP A 56 58.93 -1.16 12.40
CA TRP A 56 60.32 -1.57 12.13
C TRP A 56 61.20 -0.38 11.76
N ASN A 57 62.49 -0.51 12.04
CA ASN A 57 63.47 0.46 11.57
C ASN A 57 63.82 0.15 10.11
N THR A 58 63.78 1.17 9.26
CA THR A 58 64.12 1.06 7.83
C THR A 58 65.57 0.62 7.59
N SER A 59 66.42 0.74 8.61
CA SER A 59 67.79 0.20 8.61
C SER A 59 67.82 -1.34 8.63
N VAL A 60 66.80 -1.99 9.21
CA VAL A 60 66.66 -3.46 9.30
C VAL A 60 65.90 -4.00 8.09
N TYR A 61 64.89 -3.26 7.62
CA TYR A 61 64.12 -3.60 6.44
C TYR A 61 63.89 -2.35 5.59
N GLN A 62 64.48 -2.32 4.40
CA GLN A 62 64.68 -1.10 3.62
C GLN A 62 63.40 -0.43 3.11
N PHE A 63 62.28 -1.14 3.08
CA PHE A 63 61.02 -0.60 2.56
C PHE A 63 60.22 0.09 3.67
N ASN A 64 59.63 1.23 3.32
CA ASN A 64 58.76 2.00 4.22
C ASN A 64 57.37 1.39 4.36
N GLU A 65 56.94 0.59 3.38
CA GLU A 65 55.61 -0.01 3.34
C GLU A 65 55.72 -1.48 2.97
N VAL A 66 54.86 -2.30 3.57
CA VAL A 66 54.75 -3.73 3.30
C VAL A 66 53.30 -4.13 3.17
N ILE A 67 53.07 -5.11 2.32
CA ILE A 67 51.77 -5.77 2.17
C ILE A 67 51.79 -7.01 3.06
N LEU A 68 50.82 -7.13 3.96
CA LEU A 68 50.70 -8.25 4.89
C LEU A 68 49.30 -8.85 4.81
N PRO A 69 49.16 -10.18 4.97
CA PRO A 69 47.85 -10.81 4.95
C PRO A 69 47.03 -10.40 6.18
N VAL A 70 45.78 -9.98 5.96
CA VAL A 70 44.86 -9.56 7.03
C VAL A 70 44.60 -10.68 8.04
N SER A 71 44.67 -11.94 7.61
CA SER A 71 44.45 -13.11 8.47
C SER A 71 45.51 -13.29 9.57
N LYS A 72 46.64 -12.56 9.51
CA LYS A 72 47.73 -12.64 10.50
C LYS A 72 47.82 -11.40 11.38
N ILE A 73 46.97 -10.40 11.16
CA ILE A 73 47.03 -9.09 11.81
C ILE A 73 45.65 -8.77 12.35
N TRP A 74 45.61 -8.25 13.58
CA TRP A 74 44.39 -7.77 14.17
C TRP A 74 43.82 -6.62 13.34
N SER A 75 42.52 -6.70 13.07
CA SER A 75 41.78 -5.62 12.43
C SER A 75 40.59 -5.25 13.29
N PRO A 76 40.25 -3.95 13.38
CA PRO A 76 39.16 -3.48 14.22
C PRO A 76 37.81 -3.99 13.69
N GLU A 77 37.00 -4.54 14.61
CA GLU A 77 35.64 -4.99 14.32
C GLU A 77 34.66 -3.82 14.45
N LEU A 78 33.86 -3.60 13.40
CA LEU A 78 32.84 -2.55 13.32
C LEU A 78 31.45 -3.18 13.21
N HIS A 79 30.50 -2.66 13.97
CA HIS A 79 29.13 -3.15 14.02
C HIS A 79 28.11 -2.03 13.86
N VAL A 80 26.98 -2.37 13.24
CA VAL A 80 25.78 -1.52 13.23
C VAL A 80 24.88 -1.99 14.38
N THR A 81 24.98 -1.26 15.50
CA THR A 81 24.40 -1.67 16.79
C THR A 81 22.87 -1.66 16.84
N ASN A 82 22.21 -0.91 15.94
CA ASN A 82 20.77 -0.93 15.77
C ASN A 82 20.31 -1.79 14.59
N GLY A 83 21.21 -2.60 14.02
CA GLY A 83 20.88 -3.55 12.96
C GLY A 83 20.37 -4.88 13.51
N ILE A 84 19.55 -5.57 12.72
CA ILE A 84 19.20 -6.99 12.94
C ILE A 84 20.40 -7.87 12.57
N THR A 85 20.99 -7.60 11.42
CA THR A 85 22.16 -8.31 10.91
C THR A 85 23.23 -7.30 10.52
N THR A 86 24.47 -7.62 10.84
CA THR A 86 25.65 -6.87 10.40
C THR A 86 26.72 -7.86 10.02
N GLU A 87 27.16 -7.80 8.78
CA GLU A 87 28.24 -8.63 8.25
C GLU A 87 29.37 -7.73 7.80
N MET A 88 30.54 -7.88 8.43
CA MET A 88 31.75 -7.17 8.05
C MET A 88 32.67 -8.13 7.29
N SER A 89 33.19 -7.68 6.16
CA SER A 89 34.18 -8.39 5.36
C SER A 89 35.34 -7.47 4.98
N HIS A 90 36.52 -8.04 4.79
CA HIS A 90 37.67 -7.30 4.31
C HIS A 90 37.57 -7.08 2.80
N SER A 91 37.88 -5.88 2.32
CA SER A 91 37.82 -5.60 0.87
C SER A 91 38.92 -6.33 0.08
N SER A 92 39.96 -6.78 0.78
CA SER A 92 41.15 -7.43 0.24
C SER A 92 41.68 -8.44 1.27
N PRO A 93 42.27 -9.57 0.84
CA PRO A 93 42.97 -10.51 1.73
C PRO A 93 44.25 -9.91 2.34
N ASP A 94 44.76 -8.84 1.75
CA ASP A 94 45.98 -8.17 2.18
C ASP A 94 45.71 -6.72 2.60
N LEU A 95 46.54 -6.22 3.53
CA LEU A 95 46.54 -4.85 4.05
C LEU A 95 47.90 -4.18 3.86
N LEU A 96 47.93 -2.85 3.93
CA LEU A 96 49.15 -2.05 3.82
C LEU A 96 49.59 -1.59 5.21
N ALA A 97 50.83 -1.93 5.60
CA ALA A 97 51.45 -1.46 6.83
C ALA A 97 52.68 -0.60 6.52
N ASN A 98 52.88 0.46 7.28
CA ASN A 98 54.04 1.36 7.19
C ASN A 98 55.05 1.04 8.30
N SER A 99 56.32 1.35 8.07
CA SER A 99 57.46 1.23 9.01
C SER A 99 57.21 1.82 10.40
N LYS A 100 56.34 2.84 10.50
CA LYS A 100 55.91 3.43 11.77
C LYS A 100 54.88 2.59 12.56
N GLY A 101 54.45 1.45 12.02
CA GLY A 101 53.36 0.62 12.56
C GLY A 101 51.96 1.10 12.19
N THR A 102 51.82 2.10 11.30
CA THR A 102 50.52 2.54 10.81
C THR A 102 49.99 1.57 9.76
N VAL A 103 48.78 1.08 9.95
CA VAL A 103 48.09 0.15 9.07
C VAL A 103 46.90 0.83 8.41
N ILE A 104 46.76 0.63 7.11
CA ILE A 104 45.64 1.12 6.31
C ILE A 104 44.94 -0.09 5.69
N HIS A 105 43.64 -0.22 5.96
CA HIS A 105 42.83 -1.29 5.41
C HIS A 105 41.41 -0.84 5.11
N SER A 106 40.79 -1.42 4.09
CA SER A 106 39.39 -1.14 3.78
C SER A 106 38.50 -2.34 4.10
N VAL A 107 37.33 -2.04 4.65
CA VAL A 107 36.33 -3.05 5.07
C VAL A 107 34.98 -2.69 4.50
N ILE A 108 34.17 -3.70 4.23
CA ILE A 108 32.82 -3.59 3.70
C ILE A 108 31.87 -4.15 4.76
N ILE A 109 30.90 -3.34 5.16
CA ILE A 109 29.90 -3.69 6.15
C ILE A 109 28.55 -3.71 5.43
N ASN A 110 27.92 -4.88 5.36
CA ASN A 110 26.52 -4.99 4.94
C ASN A 110 25.66 -5.02 6.21
N ALA A 111 24.70 -4.11 6.29
CA ALA A 111 23.86 -3.96 7.47
C ALA A 111 22.39 -3.92 7.10
N GLN A 112 21.59 -4.63 7.87
CA GLN A 112 20.14 -4.65 7.78
C GLN A 112 19.58 -4.03 9.07
N VAL A 113 18.90 -2.90 8.93
CA VAL A 113 18.41 -2.09 10.06
C VAL A 113 16.90 -1.98 10.00
N ILE A 114 16.21 -2.18 11.13
CA ILE A 114 14.79 -1.81 11.24
C ILE A 114 14.76 -0.30 11.38
N CYS A 115 14.19 0.37 10.39
CA CYS A 115 13.98 1.80 10.42
C CYS A 115 12.50 2.08 10.22
N GLU A 116 11.84 2.54 11.28
CA GLU A 116 10.43 2.94 11.27
C GLU A 116 10.27 4.27 10.53
N VAL A 117 10.35 4.22 9.20
CA VAL A 117 10.11 5.39 8.35
C VAL A 117 8.69 5.88 8.53
N ASN A 118 8.52 7.19 8.71
CA ASN A 118 7.21 7.79 8.83
C ASN A 118 6.51 7.85 7.46
N LEU A 119 5.54 6.94 7.26
CA LEU A 119 4.76 6.83 6.03
C LEU A 119 3.43 7.61 6.08
N PHE A 120 3.23 8.49 7.07
CA PHE A 120 1.98 9.25 7.25
C PHE A 120 1.52 9.94 5.95
N ASN A 121 2.45 10.55 5.22
CA ASN A 121 2.21 11.28 3.95
C ASN A 121 2.44 10.44 2.68
N TYR A 122 2.40 9.10 2.75
CA TYR A 122 2.53 8.23 1.58
C TYR A 122 1.55 8.63 0.46
N PRO A 123 1.96 8.71 -0.82
CA PRO A 123 3.24 8.28 -1.41
C PRO A 123 4.37 9.33 -1.42
N PHE A 124 4.18 10.48 -0.76
CA PHE A 124 5.16 11.58 -0.71
C PHE A 124 5.95 11.58 0.60
N ALA A 125 6.08 10.41 1.23
CA ALA A 125 6.77 10.27 2.50
C ALA A 125 8.28 10.51 2.33
N SER A 126 8.86 11.20 3.32
CA SER A 126 10.30 11.38 3.46
C SER A 126 10.65 11.37 4.93
N ASP A 127 11.74 10.69 5.29
CA ASP A 127 12.18 10.57 6.67
C ASP A 127 13.70 10.31 6.75
N LYS A 128 14.26 10.29 7.95
CA LYS A 128 15.69 10.04 8.20
C LYS A 128 15.88 8.77 9.03
N CYS A 129 16.59 7.80 8.45
CA CYS A 129 16.95 6.57 9.13
C CYS A 129 18.31 6.70 9.84
N PRO A 130 18.38 6.47 11.16
CA PRO A 130 19.65 6.40 11.86
C PRO A 130 20.32 5.03 11.67
N VAL A 131 21.56 5.00 11.22
CA VAL A 131 22.42 3.79 11.18
C VAL A 131 23.54 3.96 12.20
N ALA A 132 23.51 3.19 13.27
CA ALA A 132 24.37 3.37 14.44
C ALA A 132 25.66 2.53 14.35
N ILE A 133 26.71 3.11 13.77
CA ILE A 133 28.02 2.46 13.59
C ILE A 133 28.90 2.61 14.84
N GLN A 134 29.45 1.50 15.35
CA GLN A 134 30.32 1.48 16.52
C GLN A 134 31.44 0.45 16.35
N GLY A 135 32.56 0.66 17.05
CA GLY A 135 33.60 -0.36 17.22
C GLY A 135 33.36 -1.18 18.48
N TRP A 136 34.09 -2.29 18.65
CA TRP A 136 34.04 -3.06 19.89
C TRP A 136 34.50 -2.22 21.09
N SER A 137 33.66 -2.08 22.10
CA SER A 137 33.99 -1.40 23.36
C SER A 137 33.17 -1.97 24.52
N ARG A 138 33.80 -2.11 25.70
CA ARG A 138 33.17 -2.59 26.93
C ARG A 138 33.73 -1.86 28.14
N MET A 139 32.84 -1.28 28.95
CA MET A 139 33.19 -0.60 30.21
C MET A 139 34.30 0.47 30.05
N GLY A 140 34.30 1.20 28.94
CA GLY A 140 35.27 2.27 28.64
C GLY A 140 36.59 1.78 28.01
N CYS A 141 36.80 0.47 27.88
CA CYS A 141 37.93 -0.10 27.14
C CYS A 141 37.49 -0.57 25.75
N GLY A 142 38.30 -0.29 24.72
CA GLY A 142 38.14 -0.83 23.38
C GLY A 142 38.44 0.20 22.29
N THR A 143 37.62 0.17 21.25
CA THR A 143 37.84 0.84 19.97
C THR A 143 37.03 2.13 19.92
N ASN A 144 37.73 3.26 19.83
CA ASN A 144 37.11 4.56 19.63
C ASN A 144 37.24 4.98 18.15
N LEU A 145 36.11 5.25 17.50
CA LEU A 145 36.08 5.60 16.08
C LEU A 145 36.17 7.11 15.89
N VAL A 146 37.14 7.55 15.10
CA VAL A 146 37.29 8.94 14.68
C VAL A 146 36.98 9.04 13.20
N PHE A 147 35.87 9.68 12.85
CA PHE A 147 35.41 9.77 11.46
C PHE A 147 36.02 10.96 10.73
N GLY A 148 36.51 10.71 9.52
CA GLY A 148 36.93 11.71 8.55
C GLY A 148 35.79 12.06 7.60
N GLU A 149 36.01 11.86 6.30
CA GLU A 149 35.05 12.23 5.27
C GLU A 149 33.96 11.16 5.08
N LEU A 150 32.69 11.59 5.06
CA LEU A 150 31.54 10.77 4.71
C LEU A 150 31.09 11.12 3.28
N LYS A 151 31.09 10.13 2.40
CA LYS A 151 30.54 10.24 1.06
C LYS A 151 29.32 9.33 0.93
N THR A 152 28.21 9.90 0.49
CA THR A 152 27.03 9.11 0.11
C THR A 152 27.10 8.80 -1.37
N VAL A 153 27.02 7.51 -1.73
CA VAL A 153 26.75 7.12 -3.11
C VAL A 153 25.26 7.30 -3.31
N ILE A 154 24.89 8.37 -4.01
CA ILE A 154 23.49 8.64 -4.36
C ILE A 154 23.04 7.49 -5.25
N ALA A 155 22.31 6.56 -4.65
CA ALA A 155 21.72 5.43 -5.31
C ALA A 155 20.21 5.61 -5.27
N SER A 156 19.59 5.53 -6.44
CA SER A 156 18.16 5.34 -6.54
C SER A 156 17.92 3.83 -6.47
N SER A 157 17.48 3.32 -5.32
CA SER A 157 17.20 1.90 -5.16
C SER A 157 15.70 1.67 -5.11
N GLY A 158 15.20 0.98 -6.14
CA GLY A 158 13.77 0.71 -6.29
C GLY A 158 12.93 1.99 -6.20
N GLU A 159 12.00 1.98 -5.26
CA GLU A 159 11.01 3.04 -5.00
C GLU A 159 11.55 4.18 -4.12
N TRP A 160 12.77 4.06 -3.60
CA TRP A 160 13.35 5.03 -2.67
C TRP A 160 14.55 5.76 -3.28
N GLU A 161 14.65 7.03 -2.93
CA GLU A 161 15.78 7.90 -3.22
C GLU A 161 16.51 8.23 -1.92
N THR A 162 17.82 8.01 -1.93
CA THR A 162 18.68 8.34 -0.80
C THR A 162 19.27 9.74 -1.01
N GLY A 163 19.03 10.64 -0.06
CA GLY A 163 19.68 11.94 -0.03
C GLY A 163 21.07 11.86 0.62
N ASN A 164 21.70 13.00 0.85
CA ASN A 164 23.04 13.05 1.45
C ASN A 164 23.00 12.62 2.91
N ALA A 165 23.66 11.50 3.22
CA ALA A 165 23.81 11.02 4.58
C ALA A 165 24.74 11.95 5.37
N THR A 166 24.43 12.12 6.66
CA THR A 166 25.18 13.00 7.56
C THR A 166 25.60 12.23 8.80
N LEU A 167 26.80 12.53 9.31
CA LEU A 167 27.29 11.93 10.54
C LEU A 167 26.88 12.81 11.72
N GLU A 168 26.07 12.26 12.62
CA GLU A 168 25.73 12.89 13.89
C GLU A 168 26.36 12.12 15.06
N ARG A 169 27.15 12.82 15.87
CA ARG A 169 27.71 12.27 17.11
C ARG A 169 26.83 12.68 18.28
N LYS A 170 26.05 11.74 18.81
CA LYS A 170 25.24 11.99 20.02
C LYS A 170 26.14 11.94 21.25
N ARG A 171 25.81 12.70 22.31
CA ARG A 171 26.56 12.80 23.60
C ARG A 171 26.85 11.45 24.31
N SER A 172 26.33 10.32 23.82
CA SER A 172 26.36 9.01 24.47
C SER A 172 27.36 8.01 23.84
N ASP A 173 28.49 8.47 23.30
CA ASP A 173 29.51 7.66 22.61
C ASP A 173 29.00 6.81 21.42
N ARG A 174 27.81 7.12 20.90
CA ARG A 174 27.23 6.44 19.75
C ARG A 174 27.31 7.33 18.51
N ASN A 175 27.86 6.78 17.44
CA ASN A 175 27.95 7.45 16.15
C ASN A 175 26.77 7.02 15.28
N PHE A 176 26.00 8.00 14.80
CA PHE A 176 24.85 7.76 13.93
C PHE A 176 25.13 8.35 12.55
N ILE A 177 24.90 7.55 11.52
CA ILE A 177 24.79 8.02 10.14
C ILE A 177 23.30 8.24 9.91
N LEU A 178 22.88 9.49 9.83
CA LEU A 178 21.51 9.85 9.47
C LEU A 178 21.38 9.83 7.96
N VAL A 179 20.54 8.92 7.47
CA VAL A 179 20.30 8.68 6.06
C VAL A 179 18.93 9.24 5.70
N PRO A 180 18.84 10.39 5.01
CA PRO A 180 17.57 10.87 4.50
C PRO A 180 17.09 9.99 3.34
N LEU A 181 15.85 9.52 3.44
CA LEU A 181 15.17 8.68 2.45
C LEU A 181 13.89 9.39 2.00
N SER A 182 13.60 9.33 0.69
CA SER A 182 12.38 9.86 0.09
C SER A 182 11.78 8.84 -0.87
N ILE A 183 10.46 8.71 -0.89
CA ILE A 183 9.78 7.84 -1.86
C ILE A 183 9.70 8.54 -3.23
N LYS A 184 9.94 7.77 -4.30
CA LYS A 184 9.63 8.16 -5.68
C LYS A 184 8.13 8.06 -5.91
N SER A 185 7.42 9.15 -5.63
CA SER A 185 5.95 9.16 -5.61
C SER A 185 5.28 8.77 -6.94
N THR A 186 5.96 8.86 -8.08
CA THR A 186 5.37 8.63 -9.42
C THR A 186 4.80 7.21 -9.58
N GLN A 187 5.54 6.19 -9.17
CA GLN A 187 5.12 4.79 -9.34
C GLN A 187 3.89 4.44 -8.50
N PRO A 188 3.90 4.60 -7.16
CA PRO A 188 2.73 4.32 -6.33
C PRO A 188 1.53 5.21 -6.66
N PHE A 189 1.77 6.43 -7.17
CA PHE A 189 0.69 7.27 -7.67
C PHE A 189 -0.02 6.64 -8.87
N ILE A 190 0.72 6.13 -9.87
CA ILE A 190 0.14 5.52 -11.06
C ILE A 190 -0.51 4.15 -10.75
N THR A 191 0.07 3.37 -9.83
CA THR A 191 -0.41 2.01 -9.55
C THR A 191 -1.51 1.93 -8.51
N LEU A 192 -1.58 2.87 -7.55
CA LEU A 192 -2.57 2.86 -6.47
C LEU A 192 -3.57 4.01 -6.56
N VAL A 193 -3.09 5.25 -6.73
CA VAL A 193 -3.94 6.45 -6.65
C VAL A 193 -4.73 6.69 -7.95
N LEU A 194 -4.10 6.50 -9.11
CA LEU A 194 -4.78 6.70 -10.39
C LEU A 194 -5.96 5.73 -10.60
N PRO A 195 -5.85 4.40 -10.37
CA PRO A 195 -6.98 3.48 -10.53
C PRO A 195 -8.13 3.76 -9.56
N SER A 196 -7.84 4.18 -8.33
CA SER A 196 -8.88 4.49 -7.34
C SER A 196 -9.70 5.73 -7.75
N ILE A 197 -9.05 6.78 -8.27
CA ILE A 197 -9.73 7.96 -8.83
C ILE A 197 -10.61 7.55 -10.02
N LEU A 198 -10.09 6.73 -10.95
CA LEU A 198 -10.85 6.27 -12.11
C LEU A 198 -12.07 5.43 -11.72
N ILE A 199 -11.96 4.58 -10.70
CA ILE A 199 -13.09 3.79 -10.19
C ILE A 199 -14.17 4.69 -9.58
N VAL A 200 -13.79 5.70 -8.79
CA VAL A 200 -14.76 6.64 -8.20
C VAL A 200 -15.45 7.46 -9.29
N LEU A 201 -14.72 7.88 -10.33
CA LEU A 201 -15.29 8.55 -11.50
C LEU A 201 -16.25 7.63 -12.27
N ALA A 202 -15.88 6.36 -12.48
CA ALA A 202 -16.74 5.37 -13.10
C ALA A 202 -18.02 5.14 -12.29
N ASP A 203 -17.94 5.11 -10.95
CA ASP A 203 -19.13 5.02 -10.11
C ASP A 203 -20.03 6.25 -10.24
N ALA A 204 -19.47 7.46 -10.33
CA ALA A 204 -20.24 8.67 -10.58
C ALA A 204 -20.97 8.62 -11.94
N VAL A 205 -20.30 8.16 -12.99
CA VAL A 205 -20.90 7.97 -14.32
C VAL A 205 -21.96 6.86 -14.31
N SER A 206 -21.85 5.85 -13.46
CA SER A 206 -22.82 4.76 -13.37
C SER A 206 -24.25 5.22 -13.00
N PHE A 207 -24.40 6.40 -12.39
CA PHE A 207 -25.73 6.98 -12.12
C PHE A 207 -26.48 7.39 -13.40
N ALA A 208 -25.77 7.61 -14.51
CA ALA A 208 -26.39 7.87 -15.81
C ALA A 208 -27.02 6.62 -16.44
N LEU A 209 -26.68 5.42 -15.95
CA LEU A 209 -27.26 4.18 -16.43
C LEU A 209 -28.72 4.03 -15.95
N PRO A 210 -29.61 3.48 -16.79
CA PRO A 210 -31.01 3.29 -16.43
C PRO A 210 -31.14 2.35 -15.22
N LEU A 211 -32.14 2.62 -14.37
CA LEU A 211 -32.45 1.81 -13.19
C LEU A 211 -33.04 0.42 -13.56
N GLY A 212 -33.56 0.28 -14.78
CA GLY A 212 -34.11 -0.97 -15.31
C GLY A 212 -33.04 -1.91 -15.88
N GLY A 213 -33.33 -3.21 -15.91
CA GLY A 213 -32.45 -4.22 -16.54
C GLY A 213 -31.32 -4.77 -15.66
N GLY A 214 -31.04 -4.18 -14.50
CA GLY A 214 -30.05 -4.69 -13.54
C GLY A 214 -28.58 -4.46 -13.92
N GLU A 215 -28.31 -3.99 -15.14
CA GLU A 215 -26.97 -3.69 -15.67
C GLU A 215 -26.18 -2.73 -14.78
N ARG A 216 -26.84 -1.66 -14.30
CA ARG A 216 -26.24 -0.69 -13.37
C ARG A 216 -25.77 -1.33 -12.07
N ASN A 217 -26.56 -2.24 -11.50
CA ASN A 217 -26.21 -2.91 -10.25
C ASN A 217 -25.06 -3.90 -10.47
N GLY A 218 -25.05 -4.61 -11.61
CA GLY A 218 -23.92 -5.45 -12.01
C GLY A 218 -22.62 -4.64 -12.18
N PHE A 219 -22.69 -3.48 -12.84
CA PHE A 219 -21.54 -2.58 -12.99
C PHE A 219 -21.02 -2.09 -11.63
N LYS A 220 -21.89 -1.62 -10.73
CA LYS A 220 -21.48 -1.18 -9.39
C LYS A 220 -20.84 -2.30 -8.55
N VAL A 221 -21.32 -3.54 -8.66
CA VAL A 221 -20.67 -4.71 -8.02
C VAL A 221 -19.24 -4.88 -8.54
N THR A 222 -19.04 -4.79 -9.86
CA THR A 222 -17.69 -4.92 -10.44
C THR A 222 -16.74 -3.79 -10.01
N LEU A 223 -17.25 -2.56 -9.83
CA LEU A 223 -16.47 -1.45 -9.31
C LEU A 223 -16.02 -1.68 -7.86
N VAL A 224 -16.92 -2.14 -6.99
CA VAL A 224 -16.59 -2.49 -5.60
C VAL A 224 -15.52 -3.58 -5.56
N LEU A 225 -15.67 -4.63 -6.39
CA LEU A 225 -14.68 -5.72 -6.48
C LEU A 225 -13.31 -5.20 -6.94
N SER A 226 -13.29 -4.38 -7.99
CA SER A 226 -12.07 -3.74 -8.49
C SER A 226 -11.40 -2.88 -7.40
N PHE A 227 -12.19 -2.10 -6.66
CA PHE A 227 -11.68 -1.26 -5.58
C PHE A 227 -11.11 -2.09 -4.42
N THR A 228 -11.76 -3.20 -4.05
CA THR A 228 -11.21 -4.11 -3.04
C THR A 228 -9.88 -4.72 -3.46
N MET A 229 -9.65 -4.97 -4.76
CA MET A 229 -8.34 -5.40 -5.25
C MET A 229 -7.29 -4.32 -5.06
N SER A 230 -7.59 -3.05 -5.39
CA SER A 230 -6.67 -1.93 -5.12
C SER A 230 -6.34 -1.77 -3.63
N LEU A 231 -7.32 -2.02 -2.74
CA LEU A 231 -7.10 -2.02 -1.29
C LEU A 231 -6.20 -3.16 -0.82
N ILE A 232 -6.33 -4.36 -1.41
CA ILE A 232 -5.45 -5.50 -1.09
C ILE A 232 -4.02 -5.18 -1.51
N ILE A 233 -3.80 -4.61 -2.69
CA ILE A 233 -2.47 -4.20 -3.16
C ILE A 233 -1.89 -3.15 -2.19
N LEU A 234 -2.67 -2.15 -1.78
CA LEU A 234 -2.23 -1.16 -0.79
C LEU A 234 -1.77 -1.80 0.53
N ASN A 235 -2.50 -2.81 1.00
CA ASN A 235 -2.17 -3.55 2.22
C ASN A 235 -0.93 -4.44 2.07
N ASP A 236 -0.59 -4.84 0.85
CA ASP A 236 0.58 -5.68 0.59
C ASP A 236 1.88 -4.86 0.55
N GLU A 237 1.81 -3.61 0.07
CA GLU A 237 2.94 -2.68 -0.05
C GLU A 237 3.27 -1.95 1.26
N LEU A 238 2.26 -1.65 2.08
CA LEU A 238 2.43 -0.87 3.30
C LEU A 238 2.58 -1.78 4.53
N PRO A 239 3.35 -1.36 5.55
CA PRO A 239 3.51 -2.13 6.78
C PRO A 239 2.17 -2.28 7.49
N GLY A 240 2.07 -3.33 8.32
CA GLY A 240 0.90 -3.56 9.18
C GLY A 240 0.64 -2.40 10.17
N ASP A 241 -0.48 -2.47 10.88
CA ASP A 241 -0.90 -1.39 11.80
C ASP A 241 0.20 -1.04 12.81
N GLY A 242 0.57 0.25 12.86
CA GLY A 242 1.56 0.83 13.78
C GLY A 242 1.26 2.31 14.04
N GLU A 243 1.98 2.94 14.98
CA GLU A 243 1.70 4.33 15.41
C GLU A 243 1.85 5.37 14.29
N CYS A 244 2.63 5.06 13.25
CA CYS A 244 2.85 5.90 12.06
C CYS A 244 2.10 5.40 10.81
N SER A 245 0.85 4.93 10.99
CA SER A 245 0.05 4.38 9.89
C SER A 245 -0.27 5.43 8.79
N PRO A 246 -0.13 5.09 7.50
CA PRO A 246 -0.38 6.03 6.38
C PRO A 246 -1.81 6.55 6.30
N ILE A 247 -2.00 7.86 6.09
CA ILE A 247 -3.34 8.49 5.97
C ILE A 247 -4.12 7.97 4.75
N ILE A 248 -3.42 7.45 3.74
CA ILE A 248 -4.01 6.86 2.53
C ILE A 248 -4.91 5.66 2.84
N ARG A 249 -4.63 4.90 3.91
CA ARG A 249 -5.47 3.77 4.34
C ARG A 249 -6.87 4.24 4.73
N PHE A 250 -6.95 5.37 5.46
CA PHE A 250 -8.24 5.98 5.83
C PHE A 250 -9.00 6.47 4.59
N HIS A 251 -8.31 7.10 3.65
CA HIS A 251 -8.93 7.54 2.39
C HIS A 251 -9.52 6.37 1.60
N PHE A 252 -8.76 5.28 1.40
CA PHE A 252 -9.25 4.10 0.71
C PHE A 252 -10.44 3.45 1.43
N CYS A 253 -10.42 3.41 2.77
CA CYS A 253 -11.54 2.91 3.56
C CYS A 253 -12.81 3.73 3.34
N CYS A 254 -12.73 5.06 3.41
CA CYS A 254 -13.85 5.96 3.14
C CYS A 254 -14.41 5.78 1.72
N CYS A 255 -13.54 5.68 0.71
CA CYS A 255 -13.95 5.42 -0.67
C CYS A 255 -14.69 4.08 -0.80
N LEU A 256 -14.21 3.01 -0.16
CA LEU A 256 -14.89 1.72 -0.17
C LEU A 256 -16.30 1.81 0.44
N VAL A 257 -16.44 2.49 1.59
CA VAL A 257 -17.74 2.70 2.23
C VAL A 257 -18.70 3.47 1.31
N ILE A 258 -18.21 4.53 0.66
CA ILE A 258 -18.98 5.33 -0.29
C ILE A 258 -19.45 4.49 -1.48
N LEU A 259 -18.58 3.66 -2.07
CA LEU A 259 -18.93 2.76 -3.18
C LEU A 259 -19.99 1.72 -2.77
N VAL A 260 -19.86 1.14 -1.57
CA VAL A 260 -20.83 0.16 -1.04
C VAL A 260 -22.19 0.82 -0.79
N VAL A 261 -22.22 2.01 -0.17
CA VAL A 261 -23.47 2.76 0.07
C VAL A 261 -24.12 3.16 -1.26
N SER A 262 -23.34 3.59 -2.25
CA SER A 262 -23.78 3.89 -3.62
C SER A 262 -24.42 2.68 -4.31
N MET A 263 -23.82 1.49 -4.15
CA MET A 263 -24.38 0.23 -4.63
C MET A 263 -25.69 -0.14 -3.93
N LEU A 264 -25.74 -0.09 -2.59
CA LEU A 264 -26.94 -0.39 -1.82
C LEU A 264 -28.09 0.55 -2.17
N TRP A 265 -27.80 1.85 -2.32
CA TRP A 265 -28.77 2.82 -2.79
C TRP A 265 -29.32 2.45 -4.16
N SER A 266 -28.45 2.16 -5.13
CA SER A 266 -28.85 1.74 -6.48
C SER A 266 -29.78 0.52 -6.45
N MET A 267 -29.48 -0.48 -5.61
CA MET A 267 -30.35 -1.65 -5.44
C MET A 267 -31.73 -1.29 -4.89
N VAL A 268 -31.80 -0.42 -3.88
CA VAL A 268 -33.07 0.08 -3.34
C VAL A 268 -33.86 0.84 -4.40
N MET A 269 -33.20 1.67 -5.21
CA MET A 269 -33.84 2.44 -6.28
C MET A 269 -34.37 1.56 -7.41
N THR A 270 -33.62 0.53 -7.83
CA THR A 270 -34.12 -0.47 -8.79
C THR A 270 -35.38 -1.17 -8.26
N ARG A 271 -35.40 -1.53 -6.97
CA ARG A 271 -36.58 -2.14 -6.34
C ARG A 271 -37.76 -1.18 -6.27
N LEU A 272 -37.53 0.08 -5.94
CA LEU A 272 -38.56 1.13 -5.92
C LEU A 272 -39.15 1.37 -7.31
N SER A 273 -38.33 1.37 -8.36
CA SER A 273 -38.84 1.51 -9.73
C SER A 273 -39.68 0.31 -10.18
N ALA A 274 -39.36 -0.91 -9.70
CA ALA A 274 -40.07 -2.12 -10.09
C ALA A 274 -41.37 -2.35 -9.29
N GLU A 275 -41.36 -2.09 -7.97
CA GLU A 275 -42.45 -2.47 -7.06
C GLU A 275 -43.24 -1.29 -6.48
N GLY A 276 -42.77 -0.05 -6.66
CA GLY A 276 -43.49 1.15 -6.21
C GLY A 276 -43.68 1.31 -4.71
N ARG A 277 -43.01 0.49 -3.89
CA ARG A 277 -43.19 0.44 -2.44
C ARG A 277 -41.84 0.34 -1.73
N PHE A 278 -41.65 1.16 -0.69
CA PHE A 278 -40.42 1.26 0.12
C PHE A 278 -40.23 0.06 1.11
N GLY A 279 -40.92 -1.06 0.89
CA GLY A 279 -41.11 -2.09 1.91
C GLY A 279 -40.04 -3.15 1.96
N LEU A 280 -39.00 -2.94 2.79
CA LEU A 280 -38.17 -4.02 3.35
C LEU A 280 -38.96 -5.00 4.25
N PHE A 281 -40.22 -4.67 4.58
CA PHE A 281 -41.14 -5.55 5.30
C PHE A 281 -42.25 -6.07 4.38
N ARG A 282 -42.12 -7.36 4.08
CA ARG A 282 -43.13 -8.19 3.42
C ARG A 282 -44.39 -8.25 4.30
N ARG A 283 -45.36 -7.34 4.11
CA ARG A 283 -46.71 -7.55 4.63
C ARG A 283 -47.34 -8.66 3.80
N SER A 284 -47.36 -9.87 4.37
CA SER A 284 -48.07 -11.04 3.85
C SER A 284 -49.42 -10.61 3.29
N LYS A 285 -49.61 -10.75 1.97
CA LYS A 285 -50.97 -10.83 1.42
C LYS A 285 -51.49 -12.19 1.88
N GLY A 286 -52.40 -12.16 2.86
CA GLY A 286 -53.18 -13.34 3.25
C GLY A 286 -53.94 -13.89 2.03
N PRO A 287 -54.25 -15.20 2.03
CA PRO A 287 -54.88 -15.85 0.91
C PRO A 287 -56.29 -15.28 0.70
N VAL A 288 -56.61 -15.01 -0.56
CA VAL A 288 -57.95 -14.65 -1.02
C VAL A 288 -58.91 -15.77 -0.63
N SER A 289 -59.96 -15.41 0.09
CA SER A 289 -61.05 -16.27 0.55
C SER A 289 -61.70 -17.00 -0.62
N GLY A 290 -61.48 -18.33 -0.69
CA GLY A 290 -62.31 -19.23 -1.48
C GLY A 290 -63.63 -19.47 -0.75
N ASN A 291 -64.75 -19.13 -1.39
CA ASN A 291 -66.08 -19.39 -0.87
C ASN A 291 -66.42 -20.88 -1.05
N ALA A 292 -66.87 -21.52 0.03
CA ALA A 292 -67.18 -22.94 0.10
C ALA A 292 -68.64 -23.26 -0.28
N GLY A 293 -68.84 -24.49 -0.76
CA GLY A 293 -70.13 -25.20 -0.79
C GLY A 293 -70.43 -25.78 -2.20
N GLY A 294 -70.57 -27.08 -2.43
CA GLY A 294 -70.53 -28.27 -1.58
C GLY A 294 -70.84 -29.51 -2.44
N GLY A 295 -70.46 -30.70 -1.93
CA GLY A 295 -71.21 -31.96 -2.10
C GLY A 295 -71.23 -32.72 -3.45
N ASN A 296 -70.46 -33.82 -3.46
CA ASN A 296 -70.78 -35.18 -3.97
C ASN A 296 -70.74 -35.57 -5.47
N ALA A 297 -69.97 -36.66 -5.66
CA ALA A 297 -70.23 -37.89 -6.45
C ALA A 297 -69.99 -37.93 -7.98
N LYS A 298 -68.91 -38.67 -8.30
CA LYS A 298 -68.76 -39.81 -9.25
C LYS A 298 -69.17 -39.73 -10.73
N GLU A 299 -68.20 -40.25 -11.51
CA GLU A 299 -68.30 -41.14 -12.69
C GLU A 299 -68.56 -40.53 -14.08
N ASP A 300 -67.50 -40.62 -14.90
CA ASP A 300 -67.39 -41.21 -16.24
C ASP A 300 -68.27 -40.77 -17.43
N GLU A 301 -67.55 -40.77 -18.56
CA GLU A 301 -67.98 -40.99 -19.94
C GLU A 301 -68.26 -39.81 -20.88
N GLU A 302 -67.79 -40.09 -22.09
CA GLU A 302 -67.51 -39.25 -23.22
C GLU A 302 -68.60 -39.48 -24.30
N VAL A 303 -68.82 -38.47 -25.15
CA VAL A 303 -69.45 -38.53 -26.48
C VAL A 303 -70.99 -38.73 -26.55
N LYS A 304 -71.69 -37.64 -26.92
CA LYS A 304 -72.38 -37.55 -28.23
C LYS A 304 -72.88 -36.14 -28.52
N ALA A 305 -72.51 -35.65 -29.70
CA ALA A 305 -73.05 -34.46 -30.32
C ALA A 305 -74.48 -34.71 -30.81
N GLU A 306 -75.36 -33.73 -30.65
CA GLU A 306 -76.39 -33.42 -31.64
C GLU A 306 -76.58 -31.90 -31.72
N VAL A 307 -76.60 -31.43 -32.96
CA VAL A 307 -76.61 -30.03 -33.40
C VAL A 307 -78.06 -29.53 -33.42
N GLY A 308 -78.33 -28.48 -32.66
CA GLY A 308 -79.52 -27.64 -32.78
C GLY A 308 -79.07 -26.19 -32.89
N VAL A 309 -79.02 -25.71 -34.12
CA VAL A 309 -78.59 -24.38 -34.55
C VAL A 309 -79.39 -23.28 -33.86
N ASP A 310 -78.74 -22.45 -33.05
CA ASP A 310 -79.24 -21.11 -32.71
C ASP A 310 -78.23 -20.06 -33.18
N VAL A 311 -78.52 -19.49 -34.36
CA VAL A 311 -77.69 -18.50 -35.10
C VAL A 311 -77.74 -17.10 -34.46
N LEU A 312 -78.06 -17.00 -33.17
CA LEU A 312 -77.96 -15.77 -32.39
C LEU A 312 -76.85 -15.77 -31.32
N GLY A 313 -75.98 -16.79 -31.30
CA GLY A 313 -74.87 -16.90 -30.33
C GLY A 313 -73.58 -16.15 -30.69
N GLY A 314 -73.23 -16.06 -31.98
CA GLY A 314 -71.91 -15.60 -32.42
C GLY A 314 -71.61 -14.12 -32.11
N VAL A 315 -72.62 -13.24 -32.19
CA VAL A 315 -72.41 -11.80 -31.95
C VAL A 315 -72.28 -11.47 -30.45
N LYS A 316 -72.83 -12.32 -29.57
CA LYS A 316 -72.75 -12.13 -28.10
C LYS A 316 -71.44 -12.64 -27.53
N GLU A 317 -70.91 -13.76 -28.01
CA GLU A 317 -69.60 -14.28 -27.59
C GLU A 317 -68.45 -13.37 -28.04
N ASP A 318 -68.47 -12.86 -29.28
CA ASP A 318 -67.46 -11.94 -29.79
C ASP A 318 -67.42 -10.61 -29.01
N GLY A 319 -68.59 -10.07 -28.64
CA GLY A 319 -68.69 -8.88 -27.79
C GLY A 319 -68.15 -9.12 -26.37
N GLN A 320 -68.31 -10.32 -25.82
CA GLN A 320 -67.80 -10.69 -24.49
C GLN A 320 -66.28 -10.90 -24.49
N ILE A 321 -65.73 -11.48 -25.57
CA ILE A 321 -64.28 -11.64 -25.78
C ILE A 321 -63.64 -10.27 -25.96
N LEU A 322 -64.23 -9.40 -26.79
CA LEU A 322 -63.73 -8.04 -27.01
C LEU A 322 -63.69 -7.24 -25.70
N LYS A 323 -64.73 -7.36 -24.87
CA LYS A 323 -64.79 -6.70 -23.55
C LYS A 323 -63.72 -7.22 -22.58
N LYS A 324 -63.41 -8.52 -22.61
CA LYS A 324 -62.28 -9.10 -21.83
C LYS A 324 -60.93 -8.58 -22.31
N VAL A 325 -60.72 -8.49 -23.63
CA VAL A 325 -59.48 -7.96 -24.21
C VAL A 325 -59.31 -6.48 -23.86
N VAL A 326 -60.36 -5.66 -23.95
CA VAL A 326 -60.33 -4.25 -23.57
C VAL A 326 -60.01 -4.09 -22.08
N ASN A 327 -60.67 -4.83 -21.19
CA ASN A 327 -60.38 -4.78 -19.76
C ASN A 327 -58.93 -5.22 -19.44
N PHE A 328 -58.40 -6.18 -20.19
CA PHE A 328 -57.01 -6.63 -20.05
C PHE A 328 -56.01 -5.56 -20.55
N LEU A 329 -56.31 -4.92 -21.68
CA LEU A 329 -55.52 -3.81 -22.21
C LEU A 329 -55.54 -2.59 -21.27
N GLU A 330 -56.69 -2.24 -20.70
CA GLU A 330 -56.82 -1.18 -19.69
C GLU A 330 -56.05 -1.52 -18.40
N ALA A 331 -56.07 -2.80 -17.98
CA ALA A 331 -55.28 -3.24 -16.84
C ALA A 331 -53.77 -3.18 -17.11
N ILE A 332 -53.33 -3.49 -18.33
CA ILE A 332 -51.93 -3.34 -18.76
C ILE A 332 -51.54 -1.87 -18.85
N ASP A 333 -52.38 -1.00 -19.44
CA ASP A 333 -52.14 0.44 -19.54
C ASP A 333 -52.04 1.09 -18.15
N GLY A 334 -52.95 0.71 -17.24
CA GLY A 334 -52.93 1.15 -15.85
C GLY A 334 -51.66 0.73 -15.12
N LYS A 335 -51.20 -0.52 -15.31
CA LYS A 335 -49.96 -1.03 -14.72
C LYS A 335 -48.72 -0.37 -15.32
N THR A 336 -48.73 -0.07 -16.61
CA THR A 336 -47.65 0.65 -17.31
C THR A 336 -47.53 2.08 -16.81
N ARG A 337 -48.66 2.80 -16.67
CA ARG A 337 -48.70 4.14 -16.07
C ARG A 337 -48.20 4.18 -14.63
N GLU A 338 -48.54 3.17 -13.82
CA GLU A 338 -48.06 3.08 -12.44
C GLU A 338 -46.55 2.84 -12.38
N SER A 339 -46.02 1.96 -13.24
CA SER A 339 -44.58 1.73 -13.41
C SER A 339 -43.84 3.02 -13.82
N ASP A 340 -44.35 3.75 -14.80
CA ASP A 340 -43.76 5.02 -15.27
C ASP A 340 -43.74 6.11 -14.18
N ARG A 341 -44.77 6.13 -13.32
CA ARG A 341 -44.83 7.03 -12.17
C ARG A 341 -43.77 6.68 -11.13
N ASN A 342 -43.62 5.39 -10.81
CA ASN A 342 -42.62 4.89 -9.85
C ASN A 342 -41.20 5.10 -10.37
N GLN A 343 -40.97 4.91 -11.67
CA GLN A 343 -39.69 5.18 -12.31
C GLN A 343 -39.33 6.68 -12.28
N ARG A 344 -40.29 7.58 -12.54
CA ARG A 344 -40.06 9.03 -12.41
C ARG A 344 -39.76 9.45 -10.98
N PHE A 345 -40.43 8.85 -10.00
CA PHE A 345 -40.16 9.12 -8.59
C PHE A 345 -38.78 8.62 -8.16
N ALA A 346 -38.42 7.39 -8.55
CA ALA A 346 -37.10 6.82 -8.30
C ALA A 346 -36.00 7.64 -8.98
N SER A 347 -36.18 8.08 -10.22
CA SER A 347 -35.20 8.92 -10.92
C SER A 347 -34.97 10.27 -10.22
N LYS A 348 -36.01 10.92 -9.70
CA LYS A 348 -35.87 12.16 -8.92
C LYS A 348 -35.06 11.96 -7.64
N LEU A 349 -35.37 10.89 -6.89
CA LEU A 349 -34.63 10.54 -5.67
C LEU A 349 -33.18 10.16 -5.98
N ASP A 350 -32.93 9.46 -7.07
CA ASP A 350 -31.59 9.08 -7.51
C ASP A 350 -30.76 10.30 -7.91
N HIS A 351 -31.38 11.30 -8.55
CA HIS A 351 -30.73 12.57 -8.86
C HIS A 351 -30.37 13.37 -7.59
N ILE A 352 -31.24 13.37 -6.57
CA ILE A 352 -30.95 13.99 -5.27
C ILE A 352 -29.76 13.29 -4.60
N PHE A 353 -29.76 11.96 -4.61
CA PHE A 353 -28.66 11.18 -4.05
C PHE A 353 -27.36 11.37 -4.83
N PHE A 354 -27.41 11.50 -6.16
CA PHE A 354 -26.24 11.81 -6.98
C PHE A 354 -25.58 13.13 -6.54
N TRP A 355 -26.36 14.19 -6.29
CA TRP A 355 -25.80 15.44 -5.76
C TRP A 355 -25.21 15.26 -4.36
N PHE A 356 -25.86 14.48 -3.49
CA PHE A 356 -25.30 14.16 -2.17
C PHE A 356 -24.00 13.36 -2.27
N TYR A 357 -23.96 12.36 -3.15
CA TYR A 357 -22.79 11.53 -3.43
C TYR A 357 -21.64 12.36 -4.00
N LEU A 358 -21.93 13.25 -4.96
CA LEU A 358 -20.93 14.13 -5.55
C LEU A 358 -20.37 15.09 -4.50
N ASN A 359 -21.21 15.70 -3.67
CA ASN A 359 -20.76 16.58 -2.59
C ASN A 359 -19.99 15.81 -1.49
N SER A 360 -20.41 14.59 -1.15
CA SER A 360 -19.72 13.72 -0.18
C SER A 360 -18.36 13.26 -0.72
N GLY A 361 -18.30 12.82 -1.97
CA GLY A 361 -17.05 12.48 -2.67
C GLY A 361 -16.10 13.68 -2.73
N ILE A 362 -16.61 14.85 -3.12
CA ILE A 362 -15.88 16.13 -3.10
C ILE A 362 -15.53 16.58 -1.69
N ALA A 363 -16.18 16.12 -0.63
CA ALA A 363 -15.79 16.42 0.76
C ALA A 363 -14.72 15.43 1.29
N THR A 364 -14.77 14.16 0.87
CA THR A 364 -13.76 13.14 1.22
C THR A 364 -12.44 13.27 0.47
N LEU A 365 -12.42 13.93 -0.69
CA LEU A 365 -11.22 14.29 -1.44
C LEU A 365 -10.34 15.38 -0.77
N PRO A 366 -10.90 16.47 -0.18
CA PRO A 366 -10.15 17.53 0.50
C PRO A 366 -9.90 17.28 1.99
N THR A 367 -10.72 16.49 2.70
CA THR A 367 -10.48 16.25 4.14
C THR A 367 -9.28 15.34 4.43
N SER A 368 -8.70 14.67 3.43
CA SER A 368 -7.42 13.99 3.57
C SER A 368 -6.24 14.76 2.99
N ASN A 369 -6.42 15.83 2.19
CA ASN A 369 -5.30 16.38 1.43
C ASN A 369 -5.54 17.76 0.79
N SER A 370 -5.19 18.82 1.52
CA SER A 370 -4.68 20.04 0.88
C SER A 370 -3.29 19.80 0.23
N VAL A 371 -2.66 18.65 0.47
CA VAL A 371 -1.32 18.28 -0.05
C VAL A 371 -1.41 17.34 -1.27
N MET A 372 -2.15 16.22 -1.25
CA MET A 372 -2.35 15.38 -2.47
C MET A 372 -2.99 16.18 -3.60
N VAL A 373 -4.08 16.92 -3.39
CA VAL A 373 -4.81 17.56 -4.52
C VAL A 373 -3.97 18.68 -5.16
N ALA A 374 -3.23 19.46 -4.36
CA ALA A 374 -2.27 20.44 -4.86
C ALA A 374 -1.15 19.74 -5.68
N LEU A 375 -0.72 18.55 -5.27
CA LEU A 375 0.29 17.76 -5.98
C LEU A 375 -0.28 17.02 -7.21
N THR A 376 -1.54 16.57 -7.22
CA THR A 376 -2.22 16.01 -8.41
C THR A 376 -2.21 17.03 -9.54
N PHE A 377 -2.50 18.30 -9.23
CA PHE A 377 -2.41 19.41 -10.17
C PHE A 377 -0.95 19.70 -10.60
N SER A 378 0.01 19.61 -9.67
CA SER A 378 1.44 19.81 -9.94
C SER A 378 2.06 18.74 -10.85
N VAL A 379 1.64 17.48 -10.67
CA VAL A 379 2.14 16.31 -11.39
C VAL A 379 1.51 16.22 -12.79
N LEU A 380 0.22 16.55 -12.94
CA LEU A 380 -0.40 16.69 -14.27
C LEU A 380 0.25 17.82 -15.08
N HIS A 381 0.62 18.94 -14.45
CA HIS A 381 1.34 20.05 -15.11
C HIS A 381 2.82 19.73 -15.40
N ARG A 382 3.42 18.68 -14.79
CA ARG A 382 4.78 18.24 -15.14
C ARG A 382 4.79 17.13 -16.20
N MET A 383 3.67 16.47 -16.43
CA MET A 383 3.52 15.41 -17.44
C MET A 383 2.96 15.90 -18.79
N PHE A 384 2.31 17.07 -18.82
CA PHE A 384 1.93 17.83 -20.01
C PHE A 384 2.71 19.14 -20.06
#